data_AF-A0A4S9JRL8-F1
#
_entry.id   AF-A0A4S9JRL8-F1
#
_cell.length_a   1.000
_cell.length_b   1.000
_cell.length_c   1.000
_cell.angle_alpha   90.00
_cell.angle_beta   90.00
_cell.angle_gamma   90.00
#
_symmetry.space_group_name_H-M   'P 1'
#
loop_
_entity.id
_entity.type
_entity.pdbx_description
1 polymer ?
#
loop_
_entity_poly.entity_id
_entity_poly.type
_entity_poly.pdbx_seq_one_letter_code
_entity_poly.pdbx_strand_id
1 'polypeptide(L)'
;MVPPMITLEEHYLSQNVRKHLADTGREDPYAQFPKPLIDKLTSLGSDRLEALDNGNVSLQVLSHSPLNASPDECRTTNDNLASAIRDQPRYAAFALLPMASPSAAASELERCVKEHKFVGALINNHCNGTFYDGESFRPVFAKAEELDVPIYIHPTFAADEWMPHYRGNFGEKAAIMMSIAAWGWHSETGLHVLRLWASGLFDEYPKLKIIIGHMGEMLPYQLDRIISTSAYWAPDNKRGLEQVWKENFWITTSGMFSLAPLSCLLRMCERDRILYSVDYPFSGNEKGLKFIQEVEASGMVSKEELEMICYKNAEKLLGVHLPHEGHRGTLALILDFLLDLLQSLSPLNHVLQTSTYNSLLNLMSTFFSTMLPSILKPTRQDEIQITPSPNMNNIENSIIENCRYLHPEKVNFMLVTSSYSGLHGAHIVERPQDGGKRLMSSSFCTTTEKALMEWLEQIEAEVYRKLYGYGGLKVRELGK
;
A
#
# COMPACT_ATOMS: atom_id res chain seq x y z
N MET A 1 10.04 -13.46 -8.24
CA MET A 1 8.92 -12.51 -8.35
C MET A 1 9.06 -11.60 -7.15
N VAL A 2 9.24 -10.30 -7.37
CA VAL A 2 9.46 -9.35 -6.29
C VAL A 2 8.26 -9.40 -5.34
N PRO A 3 8.45 -9.56 -4.02
CA PRO A 3 7.34 -9.61 -3.07
C PRO A 3 6.55 -8.28 -3.08
N PRO A 4 5.30 -8.29 -2.55
CA PRO A 4 4.60 -7.05 -2.26
C PRO A 4 5.43 -6.18 -1.30
N MET A 5 5.28 -4.86 -1.39
CA MET A 5 6.07 -3.91 -0.61
C MET A 5 5.19 -2.95 0.19
N ILE A 6 5.61 -2.67 1.41
CA ILE A 6 5.09 -1.61 2.27
C ILE A 6 6.18 -0.55 2.42
N THR A 7 5.83 0.72 2.23
CA THR A 7 6.76 1.84 2.41
C THR A 7 6.23 2.80 3.47
N LEU A 8 7.11 3.45 4.24
CA LEU A 8 6.70 4.17 5.47
C LEU A 8 7.42 5.49 5.81
N GLU A 9 8.24 6.01 4.90
CA GLU A 9 8.78 7.37 4.91
C GLU A 9 8.29 8.06 3.64
N GLU A 10 7.00 8.36 3.59
CA GLU A 10 6.33 8.70 2.33
C GLU A 10 5.58 10.00 2.50
N HIS A 11 6.15 11.05 1.92
CA HIS A 11 5.81 12.41 2.24
C HIS A 11 4.61 12.91 1.44
N TYR A 12 3.77 13.69 2.12
CA TYR A 12 2.81 14.58 1.50
C TYR A 12 2.86 15.96 2.17
N LEU A 13 2.40 16.98 1.45
CA LEU A 13 2.40 18.36 1.92
C LEU A 13 0.96 18.89 1.98
N SER A 14 0.53 19.28 3.17
CA SER A 14 -0.82 19.80 3.40
C SER A 14 -0.99 21.18 2.78
N GLN A 15 -1.91 21.30 1.81
CA GLN A 15 -2.23 22.59 1.19
C GLN A 15 -2.78 23.60 2.20
N ASN A 16 -3.56 23.13 3.18
CA ASN A 16 -4.13 23.98 4.22
C ASN A 16 -3.05 24.62 5.10
N VAL A 17 -2.01 23.85 5.42
CA VAL A 17 -0.87 24.34 6.20
C VAL A 17 -0.07 25.35 5.40
N ARG A 18 0.22 25.09 4.13
CA ARG A 18 0.92 26.07 3.27
C ARG A 18 0.15 27.38 3.16
N LYS A 19 -1.17 27.29 3.01
CA LYS A 19 -2.04 28.47 3.02
C LYS A 19 -1.94 29.21 4.35
N HIS A 20 -1.99 28.51 5.48
CA HIS A 20 -1.85 29.11 6.80
C HIS A 20 -0.48 29.77 7.01
N LEU A 21 0.61 29.15 6.55
CA LEU A 21 1.95 29.76 6.59
C LEU A 21 1.96 31.09 5.82
N ALA A 22 1.38 31.10 4.62
CA ALA A 22 1.25 32.33 3.81
C ALA A 22 0.38 33.39 4.52
N ASP A 23 -0.78 33.01 5.06
CA ASP A 23 -1.71 33.91 5.74
C ASP A 23 -1.13 34.51 7.04
N THR A 24 -0.20 33.79 7.68
CA THR A 24 0.47 34.21 8.92
C THR A 24 1.85 34.85 8.70
N GLY A 25 2.30 34.96 7.45
CA GLY A 25 3.61 35.52 7.11
C GLY A 25 4.81 34.65 7.52
N ARG A 26 4.58 33.36 7.79
CA ARG A 26 5.64 32.38 8.06
C ARG A 26 6.22 31.89 6.74
N GLU A 27 7.53 31.65 6.70
CA GLU A 27 8.19 31.12 5.51
C GLU A 27 7.71 29.69 5.19
N ASP A 28 7.39 29.44 3.91
CA ASP A 28 7.13 28.10 3.40
C ASP A 28 8.46 27.47 2.96
N PRO A 29 8.99 26.47 3.68
CA PRO A 29 10.29 25.88 3.36
C PRO A 29 10.30 25.17 2.01
N TYR A 30 9.13 24.91 1.42
CA TYR A 30 8.99 24.27 0.11
C TYR A 30 8.77 25.28 -1.02
N ALA A 31 8.72 26.59 -0.75
CA ALA A 31 8.41 27.60 -1.76
C ALA A 31 9.37 27.61 -2.97
N GLN A 32 10.64 27.23 -2.75
CA GLN A 32 11.67 27.19 -3.80
C GLN A 32 11.79 25.82 -4.48
N PHE A 33 11.00 24.83 -4.08
CA PHE A 33 11.08 23.49 -4.64
C PHE A 33 10.46 23.45 -6.05
N PRO A 34 10.97 22.59 -6.96
CA PRO A 34 10.44 22.49 -8.31
C PRO A 34 8.95 22.13 -8.32
N LYS A 35 8.16 22.82 -9.16
CA LYS A 35 6.71 22.58 -9.27
C LYS A 35 6.32 21.09 -9.43
N PRO A 36 6.98 20.27 -10.28
CA PRO A 36 6.62 18.85 -10.40
C PRO A 36 6.74 18.05 -9.09
N LEU A 37 7.68 18.44 -8.21
CA LEU A 37 7.84 17.81 -6.91
C LEU A 37 6.74 18.27 -5.94
N ILE A 38 6.40 19.56 -5.95
CA ILE A 38 5.27 20.10 -5.18
C ILE A 38 3.95 19.44 -5.59
N ASP A 39 3.72 19.26 -6.88
CA ASP A 39 2.49 18.63 -7.39
C ASP A 39 2.36 17.20 -6.82
N LYS A 40 3.43 16.40 -6.83
CA LYS A 40 3.46 15.07 -6.18
C LYS A 40 3.30 15.09 -4.67
N LEU A 41 3.95 16.04 -3.99
CA LEU A 41 3.82 16.21 -2.54
C LEU A 41 2.39 16.52 -2.13
N THR A 42 1.69 17.33 -2.92
CA THR A 42 0.30 17.70 -2.60
C THR A 42 -0.75 16.71 -3.10
N SER A 43 -0.35 15.71 -3.89
CA SER A 43 -1.28 14.71 -4.41
C SER A 43 -1.39 13.48 -3.52
N LEU A 44 -2.63 13.07 -3.27
CA LEU A 44 -3.02 11.78 -2.67
C LEU A 44 -3.91 10.97 -3.63
N GLY A 45 -4.07 11.44 -4.87
CA GLY A 45 -5.02 10.92 -5.85
C GLY A 45 -4.50 9.74 -6.68
N SER A 46 -5.08 9.60 -7.87
CA SER A 46 -4.81 8.50 -8.81
C SER A 46 -3.36 8.47 -9.32
N ASP A 47 -2.71 9.61 -9.45
CA ASP A 47 -1.32 9.76 -9.84
C ASP A 47 -0.36 9.17 -8.80
N ARG A 48 -0.64 9.36 -7.50
CA ARG A 48 0.12 8.70 -6.42
C ARG A 48 -0.11 7.19 -6.44
N LEU A 49 -1.35 6.74 -6.66
CA LEU A 49 -1.66 5.30 -6.79
C LEU A 49 -0.98 4.66 -8.00
N GLU A 50 -0.88 5.38 -9.13
CA GLU A 50 -0.12 4.95 -10.30
C GLU A 50 1.38 4.85 -9.97
N ALA A 51 1.94 5.83 -9.24
CA ALA A 51 3.31 5.74 -8.76
C ALA A 51 3.52 4.54 -7.82
N LEU A 52 2.54 4.14 -7.00
CA LEU A 52 2.63 2.90 -6.22
C LEU A 52 2.71 1.67 -7.12
N ASP A 53 1.87 1.60 -8.16
CA ASP A 53 1.86 0.48 -9.11
C ASP A 53 3.19 0.36 -9.86
N ASN A 54 3.74 1.48 -10.33
CA ASN A 54 5.02 1.52 -11.04
C ASN A 54 6.19 1.00 -10.20
N GLY A 55 6.11 1.16 -8.88
CA GLY A 55 7.12 0.66 -7.95
C GLY A 55 6.75 -0.63 -7.23
N ASN A 56 5.69 -1.34 -7.63
CA ASN A 56 5.20 -2.54 -6.95
C ASN A 56 4.95 -2.34 -5.43
N VAL A 57 4.52 -1.14 -5.04
CA VAL A 57 4.19 -0.80 -3.64
C VAL A 57 2.74 -1.13 -3.38
N SER A 58 2.47 -2.05 -2.47
CA SER A 58 1.12 -2.51 -2.13
C SER A 58 0.42 -1.58 -1.13
N LEU A 59 1.17 -1.05 -0.17
CA LEU A 59 0.68 -0.10 0.84
C LEU A 59 1.72 1.00 1.10
N GLN A 60 1.27 2.24 1.21
CA GLN A 60 2.11 3.41 1.53
C GLN A 60 1.65 4.03 2.87
N VAL A 61 2.55 4.14 3.85
CA VAL A 61 2.28 4.86 5.11
C VAL A 61 2.69 6.32 4.92
N LEU A 62 1.69 7.20 4.86
CA LEU A 62 1.85 8.60 4.56
C LEU A 62 2.25 9.40 5.80
N SER A 63 3.13 10.38 5.63
CA SER A 63 3.56 11.31 6.67
C SER A 63 3.66 12.72 6.11
N HIS A 64 3.38 13.73 6.93
CA HIS A 64 3.54 15.10 6.49
C HIS A 64 5.03 15.41 6.29
N SER A 65 5.38 16.17 5.25
CA SER A 65 6.75 16.64 5.05
C SER A 65 7.23 17.48 6.24
N PRO A 66 8.53 17.51 6.56
CA PRO A 66 9.06 18.22 7.72
C PRO A 66 8.51 19.64 7.89
N LEU A 67 7.92 19.91 9.06
CA LEU A 67 7.40 21.22 9.44
C LEU A 67 7.32 21.35 10.97
N ASN A 68 7.66 22.52 11.50
CA ASN A 68 7.37 22.88 12.89
C ASN A 68 5.97 23.53 12.95
N ALA A 69 4.95 22.73 13.30
CA ALA A 69 3.56 23.15 13.35
C ALA A 69 3.06 23.36 14.79
N SER A 70 2.12 24.30 14.95
CA SER A 70 1.34 24.50 16.17
C SER A 70 0.35 23.35 16.40
N PRO A 71 -0.18 23.19 17.63
CA PRO A 71 -1.18 22.16 17.92
C PRO A 71 -2.40 22.18 16.98
N ASP A 72 -2.93 23.36 16.65
CA ASP A 72 -4.09 23.49 15.77
C ASP A 72 -3.77 23.13 14.31
N GLU A 73 -2.59 23.50 13.83
CA GLU A 73 -2.10 23.11 12.50
C GLU A 73 -1.91 21.60 12.40
N CYS A 74 -1.32 20.95 13.41
CA CYS A 74 -1.18 19.51 13.49
C CYS A 74 -2.55 18.83 13.46
N ARG A 75 -3.47 19.25 14.35
CA ARG A 75 -4.82 18.68 14.45
C ARG A 75 -5.57 18.75 13.13
N THR A 76 -5.57 19.93 12.51
CA THR A 76 -6.22 20.16 11.20
C THR A 76 -5.57 19.32 10.10
N THR A 77 -4.24 19.19 10.11
CA THR A 77 -3.51 18.40 9.11
C THR A 77 -3.81 16.92 9.21
N ASN A 78 -3.82 16.39 10.44
CA ASN A 78 -4.13 14.99 10.72
C ASN A 78 -5.60 14.68 10.37
N ASP A 79 -6.55 15.56 10.71
CA ASP A 79 -7.97 15.41 10.35
C ASP A 79 -8.17 15.35 8.83
N ASN A 80 -7.48 16.22 8.08
CA ASN A 80 -7.56 16.23 6.63
C ASN A 80 -6.94 14.99 5.99
N LEU A 81 -5.79 14.53 6.50
CA LEU A 81 -5.17 13.30 6.02
C LEU A 81 -6.06 12.09 6.30
N ALA A 82 -6.56 11.96 7.53
CA ALA A 82 -7.47 10.87 7.91
C ALA A 82 -8.70 10.84 7.01
N SER A 83 -9.30 12.00 6.73
CA SER A 83 -10.43 12.12 5.80
C SER A 83 -10.06 11.72 4.37
N ALA A 84 -8.91 12.18 3.87
CA ALA A 84 -8.46 11.94 2.50
C ALA A 84 -8.13 10.46 2.21
N ILE A 85 -7.67 9.71 3.21
CA ILE A 85 -7.24 8.32 3.04
C ILE A 85 -8.26 7.29 3.51
N ARG A 86 -9.35 7.72 4.17
CA ARG A 86 -10.33 6.84 4.84
C ARG A 86 -10.81 5.68 3.96
N ASP A 87 -11.08 5.97 2.69
CA ASP A 87 -11.68 5.02 1.75
C ASP A 87 -10.63 4.41 0.80
N GLN A 88 -9.33 4.56 1.11
CA GLN A 88 -8.23 4.05 0.30
C GLN A 88 -7.42 2.97 1.05
N PRO A 89 -7.65 1.66 0.76
CA PRO A 89 -7.04 0.56 1.51
C PRO A 89 -5.52 0.41 1.31
N ARG A 90 -4.93 1.13 0.36
CA ARG A 90 -3.48 1.15 0.11
C ARG A 90 -2.74 2.24 0.88
N TYR A 91 -3.44 3.04 1.69
CA TYR A 91 -2.83 4.07 2.50
C TYR A 91 -3.01 3.79 3.99
N ALA A 92 -1.94 4.01 4.73
CA ALA A 92 -1.97 4.23 6.18
C ALA A 92 -1.32 5.60 6.47
N ALA A 93 -1.26 6.00 7.73
CA ALA A 93 -0.68 7.30 8.08
C ALA A 93 0.05 7.32 9.42
N PHE A 94 1.07 8.16 9.48
CA PHE A 94 1.71 8.62 10.69
C PHE A 94 1.21 10.02 11.05
N ALA A 95 1.03 10.28 12.35
CA ALA A 95 0.63 11.59 12.85
C ALA A 95 1.76 12.62 12.72
N LEU A 96 1.38 13.86 12.35
CA LEU A 96 2.19 15.05 12.56
C LEU A 96 1.96 15.56 13.99
N LEU A 97 3.03 15.78 14.75
CA LEU A 97 2.94 16.20 16.16
C LEU A 97 3.53 17.59 16.42
N PRO A 98 2.90 18.41 17.29
CA PRO A 98 3.40 19.73 17.68
C PRO A 98 4.52 19.60 18.71
N MET A 99 5.71 19.18 18.29
CA MET A 99 6.84 18.89 19.20
C MET A 99 7.33 20.09 20.00
N ALA A 100 7.00 21.32 19.60
CA ALA A 100 7.21 22.53 20.42
C ALA A 100 6.33 22.55 21.70
N SER A 101 5.34 21.68 21.80
CA SER A 101 4.42 21.56 22.93
C SER A 101 4.24 20.08 23.31
N PRO A 102 5.18 19.47 24.04
CA PRO A 102 5.20 18.02 24.26
C PRO A 102 3.92 17.42 24.86
N SER A 103 3.27 18.14 25.80
CA SER A 103 1.98 17.68 26.34
C SER A 103 0.88 17.65 25.29
N ALA A 104 0.85 18.63 24.37
CA ALA A 104 -0.12 18.64 23.27
C ALA A 104 0.24 17.57 22.23
N ALA A 105 1.53 17.31 22.00
CA ALA A 105 1.99 16.24 21.12
C ALA A 105 1.57 14.85 21.60
N ALA A 106 1.69 14.57 22.91
CA ALA A 106 1.20 13.33 23.49
C ALA A 106 -0.32 13.15 23.30
N SER A 107 -1.11 14.19 23.58
CA SER A 107 -2.56 14.16 23.38
C SER A 107 -2.95 13.98 21.91
N GLU A 108 -2.25 14.61 20.99
CA GLU A 108 -2.54 14.49 19.56
C GLU A 108 -2.15 13.12 19.00
N LEU A 109 -1.05 12.51 19.48
CA LEU A 109 -0.70 11.13 19.16
C LEU A 109 -1.81 10.17 19.59
N GLU A 110 -2.28 10.28 20.84
CA GLU A 110 -3.38 9.48 21.35
C GLU A 110 -4.63 9.60 20.50
N ARG A 111 -5.00 10.83 20.15
CA ARG A 111 -6.16 11.11 19.31
C ARG A 111 -6.02 10.48 17.92
N CYS A 112 -4.90 10.68 17.24
CA CYS A 112 -4.66 10.14 15.90
C CYS A 112 -4.71 8.61 15.88
N VAL A 113 -4.13 7.95 16.89
CA VAL A 113 -4.15 6.48 16.96
C VAL A 113 -5.56 5.97 17.29
N LYS A 114 -6.23 6.55 18.29
CA LYS A 114 -7.53 6.05 18.76
C LYS A 114 -8.69 6.38 17.82
N GLU A 115 -8.75 7.62 17.32
CA GLU A 115 -9.84 8.12 16.47
C GLU A 115 -9.58 7.82 14.99
N HIS A 116 -8.37 8.08 14.49
CA HIS A 116 -8.04 8.02 13.06
C HIS A 116 -7.31 6.75 12.61
N LYS A 117 -6.96 5.86 13.56
CA LYS A 117 -6.22 4.62 13.29
C LYS A 117 -4.86 4.84 12.63
N PHE A 118 -4.24 6.00 12.89
CA PHE A 118 -2.86 6.22 12.49
C PHE A 118 -1.95 5.21 13.19
N VAL A 119 -0.92 4.76 12.48
CA VAL A 119 -0.08 3.63 12.89
C VAL A 119 1.15 4.05 13.70
N GLY A 120 1.17 5.29 14.19
CA GLY A 120 2.27 5.93 14.91
C GLY A 120 2.39 7.41 14.58
N ALA A 121 3.58 7.96 14.74
CA ALA A 121 3.91 9.32 14.33
C ALA A 121 5.25 9.39 13.62
N LEU A 122 5.41 10.40 12.74
CA LEU A 122 6.69 10.78 12.17
C LEU A 122 6.97 12.21 12.63
N ILE A 123 8.10 12.37 13.32
CA ILE A 123 8.53 13.64 13.92
C ILE A 123 9.89 14.04 13.36
N ASN A 124 10.12 15.34 13.28
CA ASN A 124 11.43 15.89 12.93
C ASN A 124 12.48 15.49 13.98
N ASN A 125 13.76 15.39 13.62
CA ASN A 125 14.82 15.09 14.59
C ASN A 125 15.05 16.22 15.61
N HIS A 126 14.61 17.45 15.34
CA HIS A 126 14.62 18.54 16.31
C HIS A 126 13.48 19.53 16.04
N CYS A 127 13.18 20.37 17.03
CA CYS A 127 12.37 21.57 16.84
C CYS A 127 13.23 22.80 17.10
N ASN A 128 13.56 23.57 16.05
CA ASN A 128 14.41 24.76 16.12
C ASN A 128 15.70 24.54 16.95
N GLY A 129 16.48 23.50 16.62
CA GLY A 129 17.71 23.15 17.31
C GLY A 129 17.54 22.35 18.61
N THR A 130 16.31 22.23 19.14
CA THR A 130 16.05 21.44 20.36
C THR A 130 15.77 19.98 20.02
N PHE A 131 16.67 19.09 20.43
CA PHE A 131 16.48 17.62 20.43
C PHE A 131 15.54 17.19 21.56
N TYR A 132 14.99 15.98 21.47
CA TYR A 132 13.88 15.53 22.34
C TYR A 132 14.34 14.64 23.51
N ASP A 133 15.60 14.75 23.91
CA ASP A 133 16.18 13.99 25.03
C ASP A 133 15.79 14.54 26.41
N GLY A 134 15.29 15.77 26.51
CA GLY A 134 14.87 16.40 27.76
C GLY A 134 13.63 15.79 28.41
N GLU A 135 13.52 15.92 29.74
CA GLU A 135 12.40 15.38 30.54
C GLU A 135 11.02 15.88 30.08
N SER A 136 10.94 17.11 29.54
CA SER A 136 9.69 17.68 29.02
C SER A 136 9.09 16.88 27.87
N PHE A 137 9.88 16.09 27.14
CA PHE A 137 9.44 15.26 26.01
C PHE A 137 8.99 13.85 26.42
N ARG A 138 9.26 13.44 27.67
CA ARG A 138 8.88 12.12 28.22
C ARG A 138 7.39 11.79 28.00
N PRO A 139 6.42 12.71 28.15
CA PRO A 139 5.01 12.42 27.89
C PRO A 139 4.72 11.88 26.48
N VAL A 140 5.46 12.33 25.46
CA VAL A 140 5.27 11.88 24.07
C VAL A 140 5.70 10.42 23.92
N PHE A 141 6.88 10.09 24.41
CA PHE A 141 7.44 8.73 24.34
C PHE A 141 6.68 7.75 25.24
N ALA A 142 6.30 8.18 26.45
CA ALA A 142 5.44 7.42 27.34
C ALA A 142 4.12 7.06 26.65
N LYS A 143 3.50 8.03 25.96
CA LYS A 143 2.25 7.80 25.24
C LYS A 143 2.42 6.86 24.05
N ALA A 144 3.53 6.96 23.31
CA ALA A 144 3.83 6.03 22.22
C ALA A 144 3.98 4.60 22.72
N GLU A 145 4.68 4.38 23.83
CA GLU A 145 4.79 3.06 24.48
C GLU A 145 3.43 2.55 24.98
N GLU A 146 2.64 3.41 25.65
CA GLU A 146 1.29 3.06 26.14
C GLU A 146 0.36 2.59 25.00
N LEU A 147 0.42 3.26 23.85
CA LEU A 147 -0.37 2.94 22.66
C LEU A 147 0.21 1.79 21.84
N ASP A 148 1.42 1.32 22.17
CA ASP A 148 2.19 0.31 21.44
C ASP A 148 2.46 0.68 19.96
N VAL A 149 2.64 1.97 19.66
CA VAL A 149 2.93 2.46 18.30
C VAL A 149 4.32 3.06 18.19
N PRO A 150 4.98 3.00 17.01
CA PRO A 150 6.28 3.60 16.83
C PRO A 150 6.26 5.13 16.66
N ILE A 151 7.40 5.72 17.01
CA ILE A 151 7.79 7.07 16.62
C ILE A 151 8.90 6.97 15.58
N TYR A 152 8.64 7.45 14.36
CA TYR A 152 9.64 7.64 13.32
C TYR A 152 10.33 8.98 13.52
N ILE A 153 11.65 8.97 13.71
CA ILE A 153 12.47 10.18 13.79
C ILE A 153 13.06 10.45 12.42
N HIS A 154 12.56 11.49 11.76
CA HIS A 154 12.92 11.89 10.41
C HIS A 154 13.80 13.15 10.44
N PRO A 155 14.81 13.28 9.57
CA PRO A 155 15.59 14.51 9.47
C PRO A 155 14.74 15.74 9.11
N THR A 156 15.18 16.93 9.51
CA THR A 156 14.55 18.19 9.08
C THR A 156 15.60 19.21 8.65
N PHE A 157 15.16 20.36 8.13
CA PHE A 157 16.08 21.45 7.80
C PHE A 157 16.90 21.85 9.03
N ALA A 158 18.21 22.00 8.84
CA ALA A 158 19.10 22.45 9.90
C ALA A 158 18.59 23.75 10.52
N ALA A 159 18.72 23.87 11.84
CA ALA A 159 18.40 25.12 12.53
C ALA A 159 19.27 26.27 12.00
N ASP A 160 18.73 27.49 11.98
CA ASP A 160 19.45 28.68 11.49
C ASP A 160 20.80 28.88 12.18
N GLU A 161 20.86 28.57 13.48
CA GLU A 161 22.07 28.64 14.28
C GLU A 161 23.13 27.60 13.89
N TRP A 162 22.75 26.52 13.20
CA TRP A 162 23.68 25.48 12.73
C TRP A 162 24.20 25.74 11.32
N MET A 163 23.48 26.54 10.51
CA MET A 163 23.90 26.90 9.15
C MET A 163 25.33 27.44 9.02
N PRO A 164 25.90 28.22 9.98
CA PRO A 164 27.30 28.61 9.94
C PRO A 164 28.30 27.44 9.85
N HIS A 165 27.98 26.25 10.37
CA HIS A 165 28.85 25.07 10.28
C HIS A 165 28.94 24.48 8.87
N TYR A 166 27.93 24.74 8.04
CA TYR A 166 27.84 24.23 6.68
C TYR A 166 28.31 25.24 5.62
N ARG A 167 28.59 26.49 6.01
CA ARG A 167 29.08 27.55 5.12
C ARG A 167 30.61 27.57 5.06
N GLY A 168 31.15 27.97 3.92
CA GLY A 168 32.59 28.06 3.69
C GLY A 168 32.92 28.81 2.40
N ASN A 169 34.13 28.61 1.88
CA ASN A 169 34.58 29.24 0.62
C ASN A 169 34.01 28.52 -0.63
N PHE A 170 32.68 28.37 -0.67
CA PHE A 170 31.89 27.77 -1.75
C PHE A 170 30.49 28.40 -1.76
N GLY A 171 29.69 28.15 -2.81
CA GLY A 171 28.38 28.77 -2.97
C GLY A 171 27.32 28.25 -1.99
N GLU A 172 26.32 29.09 -1.67
CA GLU A 172 25.25 28.79 -0.71
C GLU A 172 24.48 27.49 -1.03
N LYS A 173 24.32 27.14 -2.32
CA LYS A 173 23.68 25.87 -2.71
C LYS A 173 24.42 24.64 -2.17
N ALA A 174 25.74 24.68 -2.11
CA ALA A 174 26.53 23.59 -1.53
C ALA A 174 26.36 23.55 -0.01
N ALA A 175 26.33 24.71 0.66
CA ALA A 175 26.06 24.81 2.09
C ALA A 175 24.69 24.23 2.45
N ILE A 176 23.64 24.61 1.72
CA ILE A 176 22.29 24.07 1.89
C ILE A 176 22.31 22.56 1.69
N MET A 177 22.86 22.05 0.58
CA MET A 177 22.86 20.60 0.37
C MET A 177 23.61 19.82 1.44
N MET A 178 24.72 20.37 1.96
CA MET A 178 25.46 19.78 3.08
C MET A 178 24.70 19.85 4.40
N SER A 179 23.88 20.88 4.64
CA SER A 179 23.03 20.93 5.84
C SER A 179 21.83 19.98 5.74
N ILE A 180 21.47 19.56 4.53
CA ILE A 180 20.38 18.62 4.28
C ILE A 180 20.89 17.23 3.81
N ALA A 181 20.29 16.69 2.75
CA ALA A 181 20.47 15.32 2.24
C ALA A 181 21.91 14.87 1.98
N ALA A 182 22.89 15.78 1.80
CA ALA A 182 24.26 15.33 1.54
C ALA A 182 25.00 14.91 2.81
N TRP A 183 24.64 15.45 3.99
CA TRP A 183 25.36 15.15 5.23
C TRP A 183 24.56 15.46 6.51
N GLY A 184 24.12 16.72 6.66
CA GLY A 184 23.62 17.28 7.91
C GLY A 184 22.48 16.47 8.51
N TRP A 185 21.45 16.18 7.71
CA TRP A 185 20.32 15.32 8.07
C TRP A 185 20.72 14.04 8.79
N HIS A 186 21.68 13.32 8.23
CA HIS A 186 22.11 12.03 8.76
C HIS A 186 22.91 12.19 10.05
N SER A 187 23.84 13.15 10.07
CA SER A 187 24.66 13.40 11.26
C SER A 187 23.84 13.88 12.46
N GLU A 188 22.85 14.75 12.22
CA GLU A 188 21.99 15.33 13.24
C GLU A 188 20.95 14.32 13.75
N THR A 189 20.37 13.49 12.86
CA THR A 189 19.41 12.45 13.27
C THR A 189 20.11 11.31 14.01
N GLY A 190 21.30 10.88 13.54
CA GLY A 190 22.14 9.94 14.26
C GLY A 190 22.53 10.47 15.66
N LEU A 191 22.89 11.75 15.78
CA LEU A 191 23.16 12.38 17.07
C LEU A 191 21.92 12.37 17.97
N HIS A 192 20.74 12.68 17.45
CA HIS A 192 19.50 12.67 18.24
C HIS A 192 19.25 11.29 18.87
N VAL A 193 19.40 10.20 18.11
CA VAL A 193 19.27 8.82 18.61
C VAL A 193 20.20 8.57 19.81
N LEU A 194 21.46 8.98 19.69
CA LEU A 194 22.44 8.81 20.77
C LEU A 194 22.06 9.62 22.01
N ARG A 195 21.53 10.83 21.84
CA ARG A 195 21.04 11.67 22.94
C ARG A 195 19.84 11.02 23.66
N LEU A 196 18.89 10.46 22.92
CA LEU A 196 17.75 9.74 23.51
C LEU A 196 18.24 8.59 24.40
N TRP A 197 19.20 7.79 23.91
CA TRP A 197 19.81 6.75 24.73
C TRP A 197 20.53 7.33 25.95
N ALA A 198 21.41 8.31 25.77
CA ALA A 198 22.17 8.94 26.86
C ALA A 198 21.28 9.47 27.99
N SER A 199 20.06 9.92 27.65
CA SER A 199 19.13 10.53 28.59
C SER A 199 18.39 9.52 29.49
N GLY A 200 18.64 8.22 29.35
CA GLY A 200 17.95 7.18 30.10
C GLY A 200 16.53 6.87 29.61
N LEU A 201 16.10 7.43 28.47
CA LEU A 201 14.74 7.28 27.94
C LEU A 201 14.30 5.81 27.86
N PHE A 202 15.19 4.94 27.40
CA PHE A 202 14.89 3.52 27.18
C PHE A 202 14.96 2.68 28.46
N ASP A 203 15.47 3.23 29.56
CA ASP A 203 15.32 2.62 30.89
C ASP A 203 13.93 2.87 31.45
N GLU A 204 13.36 4.05 31.18
CA GLU A 204 11.99 4.42 31.56
C GLU A 204 10.94 3.72 30.69
N TYR A 205 11.16 3.68 29.38
CA TYR A 205 10.23 3.11 28.38
C TYR A 205 10.91 1.98 27.58
N PRO A 206 11.08 0.79 28.17
CA PRO A 206 11.85 -0.30 27.57
C PRO A 206 11.20 -0.93 26.33
N LYS A 207 9.90 -0.73 26.11
CA LYS A 207 9.13 -1.23 24.96
C LYS A 207 8.90 -0.17 23.88
N LEU A 208 9.39 1.06 24.09
CA LEU A 208 9.31 2.13 23.10
C LEU A 208 9.88 1.68 21.75
N LYS A 209 9.14 1.93 20.67
CA LYS A 209 9.53 1.59 19.30
C LYS A 209 9.96 2.85 18.57
N ILE A 210 11.21 2.90 18.12
CA ILE A 210 11.76 4.00 17.33
C ILE A 210 12.08 3.50 15.92
N ILE A 211 11.67 4.27 14.92
CA ILE A 211 12.07 4.05 13.52
C ILE A 211 13.01 5.19 13.10
N ILE A 212 14.08 4.86 12.38
CA ILE A 212 14.95 5.83 11.71
C ILE A 212 15.18 5.44 10.24
N GLY A 213 15.32 6.46 9.39
CA GLY A 213 15.43 6.30 7.95
C GLY A 213 16.85 6.12 7.45
N HIS A 214 17.00 6.24 6.12
CA HIS A 214 18.27 6.45 5.44
C HIS A 214 19.36 5.42 5.81
N MET A 215 18.96 4.14 5.92
CA MET A 215 19.84 3.06 6.32
C MET A 215 20.46 3.23 7.72
N GLY A 216 19.77 3.95 8.61
CA GLY A 216 20.15 4.12 10.01
C GLY A 216 21.00 5.35 10.29
N GLU A 217 20.96 6.37 9.44
CA GLU A 217 21.53 7.71 9.73
C GLU A 217 23.00 7.68 10.14
N MET A 218 23.82 6.98 9.35
CA MET A 218 25.27 6.73 9.59
C MET A 218 25.59 5.86 10.82
N LEU A 219 24.63 5.58 11.71
CA LEU A 219 24.88 4.84 12.95
C LEU A 219 25.42 3.43 12.71
N PRO A 220 24.87 2.59 11.80
CA PRO A 220 25.38 1.25 11.58
C PRO A 220 26.89 1.22 11.31
N TYR A 221 27.39 2.17 10.53
CA TYR A 221 28.82 2.23 10.20
C TYR A 221 29.72 2.49 11.41
N GLN A 222 29.24 3.25 12.41
CA GLN A 222 30.01 3.64 13.59
C GLN A 222 29.66 2.82 14.85
N LEU A 223 28.68 1.93 14.77
CA LEU A 223 27.98 1.38 15.92
C LEU A 223 28.92 0.67 16.91
N ASP A 224 29.86 -0.14 16.43
CA ASP A 224 30.85 -0.83 17.28
C ASP A 224 31.68 0.14 18.12
N ARG A 225 32.14 1.24 17.50
CA ARG A 225 32.92 2.27 18.19
C ARG A 225 32.06 2.96 19.25
N ILE A 226 30.84 3.35 18.89
CA ILE A 226 29.91 4.03 19.80
C ILE A 226 29.60 3.14 21.00
N ILE A 227 29.22 1.87 20.77
CA ILE A 227 28.94 0.89 21.82
C ILE A 227 30.16 0.68 22.72
N SER A 228 31.36 0.47 22.16
CA SER A 228 32.59 0.22 22.93
C SER A 228 32.96 1.35 23.89
N THR A 229 32.46 2.56 23.62
CA THR A 229 32.73 3.77 24.42
C THR A 229 31.53 4.24 25.23
N SER A 230 30.37 3.61 25.07
CA SER A 230 29.09 4.03 25.63
C SER A 230 29.09 4.20 27.15
N ALA A 231 29.74 3.28 27.87
CA ALA A 231 29.86 3.33 29.32
C ALA A 231 30.62 4.56 29.87
N TYR A 232 31.42 5.25 29.05
CA TYR A 232 32.15 6.45 29.48
C TYR A 232 31.29 7.71 29.49
N TRP A 233 30.26 7.77 28.66
CA TRP A 233 29.46 8.99 28.46
C TRP A 233 28.00 8.86 28.90
N ALA A 234 27.53 7.65 29.20
CA ALA A 234 26.28 7.43 29.93
C ALA A 234 26.42 6.24 30.90
N PRO A 235 27.25 6.37 31.96
CA PRO A 235 27.52 5.27 32.90
C PRO A 235 26.30 4.86 33.75
N ASP A 236 25.33 5.75 33.90
CA ASP A 236 24.14 5.54 34.75
C ASP A 236 23.00 4.80 34.04
N ASN A 237 23.10 4.61 32.72
CA ASN A 237 22.13 3.86 31.93
C ASN A 237 22.17 2.37 32.30
N LYS A 238 21.01 1.81 32.62
CA LYS A 238 20.84 0.40 33.00
C LYS A 238 20.84 -0.52 31.78
N ARG A 239 20.24 -0.08 30.67
CA ARG A 239 20.24 -0.79 29.39
C ARG A 239 21.34 -0.27 28.48
N GLY A 240 22.31 -1.12 28.18
CA GLY A 240 23.43 -0.78 27.29
C GLY A 240 22.96 -0.45 25.87
N LEU A 241 23.71 0.38 25.16
CA LEU A 241 23.32 0.84 23.81
C LEU A 241 23.10 -0.32 22.83
N GLU A 242 23.92 -1.37 22.90
CA GLU A 242 23.75 -2.56 22.06
C GLU A 242 22.39 -3.24 22.28
N GLN A 243 21.98 -3.37 23.54
CA GLN A 243 20.68 -3.94 23.89
C GLN A 243 19.54 -3.07 23.35
N VAL A 244 19.62 -1.76 23.60
CA VAL A 244 18.60 -0.82 23.14
C VAL A 244 18.52 -0.79 21.61
N TRP A 245 19.65 -0.81 20.91
CA TRP A 245 19.70 -0.89 19.44
C TRP A 245 18.91 -2.11 18.91
N LYS A 246 19.11 -3.29 19.51
CA LYS A 246 18.43 -4.53 19.09
C LYS A 246 16.96 -4.57 19.47
N GLU A 247 16.57 -3.96 20.59
CA GLU A 247 15.23 -4.10 21.15
C GLU A 247 14.27 -2.97 20.73
N ASN A 248 14.77 -1.74 20.57
CA ASN A 248 13.95 -0.54 20.43
C ASN A 248 14.01 0.13 19.04
N PHE A 249 14.97 -0.22 18.18
CA PHE A 249 15.16 0.43 16.88
C PHE A 249 14.76 -0.43 15.68
N TRP A 250 14.13 0.21 14.71
CA TRP A 250 13.85 -0.29 13.36
C TRP A 250 14.39 0.68 12.33
N ILE A 251 14.94 0.15 11.24
CA ILE A 251 15.72 0.92 10.27
C ILE A 251 15.09 0.79 8.90
N THR A 252 14.82 1.92 8.23
CA THR A 252 14.31 1.89 6.85
C THR A 252 15.41 2.09 5.80
N THR A 253 15.15 1.61 4.58
CA THR A 253 16.04 1.78 3.42
C THR A 253 15.82 3.10 2.67
N SER A 254 15.03 4.02 3.21
CA SER A 254 14.57 5.22 2.52
C SER A 254 15.72 6.03 1.91
N GLY A 255 15.55 6.52 0.67
CA GLY A 255 16.54 7.35 -0.03
C GLY A 255 17.92 6.72 -0.32
N MET A 256 18.24 5.53 0.22
CA MET A 256 19.60 4.95 0.24
C MET A 256 19.68 3.62 -0.53
N PHE A 257 19.46 3.70 -1.83
CA PHE A 257 19.36 2.55 -2.74
C PHE A 257 20.72 2.04 -3.22
N SER A 258 21.52 1.50 -2.30
CA SER A 258 22.83 0.92 -2.61
C SER A 258 23.10 -0.33 -1.77
N LEU A 259 23.70 -1.35 -2.40
CA LEU A 259 24.04 -2.61 -1.73
C LEU A 259 25.12 -2.45 -0.66
N ALA A 260 26.03 -1.48 -0.81
CA ALA A 260 27.11 -1.26 0.16
C ALA A 260 26.60 -0.84 1.55
N PRO A 261 25.79 0.23 1.71
CA PRO A 261 25.22 0.58 3.01
C PRO A 261 24.24 -0.49 3.51
N LEU A 262 23.50 -1.17 2.64
CA LEU A 262 22.67 -2.33 3.06
C LEU A 262 23.52 -3.47 3.64
N SER A 263 24.67 -3.78 3.03
CA SER A 263 25.62 -4.79 3.54
C SER A 263 26.10 -4.46 4.95
N CYS A 264 26.37 -3.17 5.21
CA CYS A 264 26.70 -2.70 6.53
C CYS A 264 25.52 -2.90 7.49
N LEU A 265 24.31 -2.47 7.10
CA LEU A 265 23.13 -2.60 7.94
C LEU A 265 22.82 -4.07 8.31
N LEU A 266 22.89 -5.00 7.36
CA LEU A 266 22.66 -6.43 7.57
C LEU A 266 23.66 -7.10 8.54
N ARG A 267 24.83 -6.48 8.74
CA ARG A 267 25.83 -6.92 9.72
C ARG A 267 25.59 -6.35 11.12
N MET A 268 24.96 -5.19 11.19
CA MET A 268 24.80 -4.41 12.42
C MET A 268 23.39 -4.45 12.99
N CYS A 269 22.44 -5.01 12.24
CA CYS A 269 21.03 -5.03 12.60
C CYS A 269 20.43 -6.41 12.32
N GLU A 270 19.52 -6.83 13.20
CA GLU A 270 18.75 -8.05 13.01
C GLU A 270 17.76 -7.87 11.84
N ARG A 271 17.49 -8.95 11.11
CA ARG A 271 16.71 -8.87 9.86
C ARG A 271 15.26 -8.48 10.12
N ASP A 272 14.73 -8.78 11.29
CA ASP A 272 13.37 -8.39 11.71
C ASP A 272 13.26 -6.90 12.10
N ARG A 273 14.37 -6.17 12.09
CA ARG A 273 14.47 -4.73 12.38
C ARG A 273 14.73 -3.87 11.15
N ILE A 274 14.76 -4.46 9.96
CA ILE A 274 14.98 -3.73 8.71
C ILE A 274 13.66 -3.65 7.94
N LEU A 275 13.33 -2.46 7.45
CA LEU A 275 12.08 -2.15 6.77
C LEU A 275 12.39 -1.53 5.40
N TYR A 276 11.65 -1.91 4.37
CA TYR A 276 11.72 -1.22 3.10
C TYR A 276 10.99 0.13 3.18
N SER A 277 11.56 1.14 2.54
CA SER A 277 10.90 2.44 2.32
C SER A 277 11.57 3.19 1.18
N VAL A 278 10.88 4.18 0.60
CA VAL A 278 11.34 4.89 -0.60
C VAL A 278 11.88 6.28 -0.31
N ASP A 279 11.23 7.06 0.57
CA ASP A 279 11.35 8.53 0.61
C ASP A 279 10.61 9.22 -0.56
N TYR A 280 9.43 8.71 -0.92
CA TYR A 280 8.63 9.33 -1.99
C TYR A 280 8.07 10.67 -1.52
N PRO A 281 8.03 11.74 -2.34
CA PRO A 281 8.45 11.81 -3.75
C PRO A 281 9.86 12.38 -3.98
N PHE A 282 10.68 12.53 -2.93
CA PHE A 282 12.08 12.97 -3.09
C PHE A 282 12.90 11.90 -3.81
N SER A 283 12.57 10.63 -3.57
CA SER A 283 12.95 9.49 -4.40
C SER A 283 11.76 8.92 -5.18
N GLY A 284 12.05 8.07 -6.18
CA GLY A 284 11.04 7.44 -7.03
C GLY A 284 10.80 5.98 -6.63
N ASN A 285 9.55 5.54 -6.61
CA ASN A 285 9.20 4.16 -6.26
C ASN A 285 9.85 3.15 -7.23
N GLU A 286 10.04 3.51 -8.50
CA GLU A 286 10.71 2.70 -9.51
C GLU A 286 12.19 2.47 -9.17
N LYS A 287 12.86 3.47 -8.56
CA LYS A 287 14.24 3.32 -8.09
C LYS A 287 14.30 2.34 -6.92
N GLY A 288 13.34 2.41 -5.99
CA GLY A 288 13.24 1.48 -4.88
C GLY A 288 12.95 0.05 -5.34
N LEU A 289 12.05 -0.13 -6.31
CA LEU A 289 11.80 -1.43 -6.95
C LEU A 289 13.07 -2.01 -7.58
N LYS A 290 13.81 -1.19 -8.34
CA LYS A 290 15.08 -1.59 -8.93
C LYS A 290 16.09 -2.01 -7.85
N PHE A 291 16.15 -1.28 -6.75
CA PHE A 291 17.02 -1.64 -5.62
C PHE A 291 16.66 -3.00 -5.04
N ILE A 292 15.38 -3.30 -4.81
CA ILE A 292 14.96 -4.62 -4.30
C ILE A 292 15.31 -5.75 -5.28
N GLN A 293 15.20 -5.50 -6.60
CA GLN A 293 15.66 -6.46 -7.61
C GLN A 293 17.18 -6.69 -7.55
N GLU A 294 17.97 -5.63 -7.33
CA GLU A 294 19.41 -5.71 -7.13
C GLU A 294 19.76 -6.46 -5.83
N VAL A 295 19.00 -6.26 -4.75
CA VAL A 295 19.15 -7.00 -3.49
C VAL A 295 18.86 -8.49 -3.69
N GLU A 296 17.75 -8.85 -4.34
CA GLU A 296 17.41 -10.24 -4.68
C GLU A 296 18.53 -10.89 -5.52
N ALA A 297 19.00 -10.20 -6.57
CA ALA A 297 20.05 -10.69 -7.46
C ALA A 297 21.42 -10.83 -6.77
N SER A 298 21.69 -10.02 -5.73
CA SER A 298 22.97 -10.06 -5.00
C SER A 298 23.15 -11.33 -4.15
N GLY A 299 22.05 -11.99 -3.78
CA GLY A 299 22.08 -13.13 -2.84
C GLY A 299 22.49 -12.77 -1.42
N MET A 300 22.53 -11.47 -1.06
CA MET A 300 22.89 -11.02 0.30
C MET A 300 21.84 -11.35 1.35
N VAL A 301 20.60 -11.59 0.91
CA VAL A 301 19.48 -12.02 1.74
C VAL A 301 18.78 -13.20 1.08
N SER A 302 18.25 -14.11 1.89
CA SER A 302 17.34 -15.17 1.44
C SER A 302 16.01 -14.58 0.95
N LYS A 303 15.22 -15.41 0.28
CA LYS A 303 13.88 -15.00 -0.16
C LYS A 303 12.98 -14.65 1.02
N GLU A 304 13.08 -15.41 2.10
CA GLU A 304 12.32 -15.21 3.33
C GLU A 304 12.71 -13.88 4.01
N GLU A 305 14.01 -13.57 4.09
CA GLU A 305 14.50 -12.29 4.60
C GLU A 305 14.09 -11.12 3.70
N LEU A 306 14.05 -11.32 2.37
CA LEU A 306 13.57 -10.30 1.44
C LEU A 306 12.09 -9.98 1.69
N GLU A 307 11.24 -10.99 1.87
CA GLU A 307 9.83 -10.80 2.24
C GLU A 307 9.68 -10.10 3.60
N MET A 308 10.55 -10.42 4.56
CA MET A 308 10.60 -9.73 5.85
C MET A 308 10.85 -8.23 5.67
N ILE A 309 11.92 -7.88 4.95
CA ILE A 309 12.32 -6.49 4.69
C ILE A 309 11.24 -5.74 3.89
N CYS A 310 10.71 -6.37 2.84
CA CYS A 310 9.76 -5.73 1.93
C CYS A 310 8.39 -5.44 2.57
N TYR A 311 7.88 -6.32 3.45
CA TYR A 311 6.56 -6.08 4.05
C TYR A 311 6.31 -6.72 5.42
N LYS A 312 6.74 -7.97 5.69
CA LYS A 312 6.29 -8.67 6.91
C LYS A 312 6.73 -7.98 8.20
N ASN A 313 7.91 -7.37 8.21
CA ASN A 313 8.39 -6.61 9.35
C ASN A 313 7.52 -5.35 9.59
N ALA A 314 7.12 -4.67 8.51
CA ALA A 314 6.23 -3.51 8.59
C ALA A 314 4.82 -3.91 9.04
N GLU A 315 4.26 -5.01 8.54
CA GLU A 315 2.97 -5.55 9.00
C GLU A 315 3.01 -5.85 10.51
N LYS A 316 4.07 -6.53 10.98
CA LYS A 316 4.25 -6.86 12.39
C LYS A 316 4.43 -5.62 13.26
N LEU A 317 5.22 -4.65 12.81
CA LEU A 317 5.53 -3.45 13.59
C LEU A 317 4.34 -2.49 13.68
N LEU A 318 3.64 -2.27 12.56
CA LEU A 318 2.62 -1.24 12.41
C LEU A 318 1.19 -1.77 12.56
N GLY A 319 1.01 -3.10 12.59
CA GLY A 319 -0.32 -3.71 12.62
C GLY A 319 -1.13 -3.48 11.34
N VAL A 320 -0.45 -3.16 10.23
CA VAL A 320 -1.08 -3.04 8.91
C VAL A 320 -1.11 -4.38 8.21
N HIS A 321 -2.04 -4.53 7.26
CA HIS A 321 -2.12 -5.70 6.41
C HIS A 321 -2.07 -5.27 4.96
N LEU A 322 -1.36 -6.04 4.14
CA LEU A 322 -1.45 -5.86 2.71
C LEU A 322 -2.91 -5.91 2.27
N PRO A 323 -3.38 -4.95 1.45
CA PRO A 323 -4.74 -4.99 0.95
C PRO A 323 -4.92 -6.30 0.20
N HIS A 324 -5.87 -7.13 0.65
CA HIS A 324 -6.13 -8.42 0.03
C HIS A 324 -6.29 -8.22 -1.48
N GLU A 325 -5.53 -8.98 -2.29
CA GLU A 325 -5.77 -9.13 -3.72
C GLU A 325 -7.18 -9.69 -4.03
N GLY A 326 -8.02 -9.91 -3.00
CA GLY A 326 -9.33 -10.52 -3.05
C GLY A 326 -10.32 -9.86 -4.01
N HIS A 327 -10.20 -8.59 -4.38
CA HIS A 327 -11.07 -8.04 -5.40
C HIS A 327 -10.66 -8.48 -6.81
N ARG A 328 -9.37 -8.52 -7.14
CA ARG A 328 -8.92 -9.08 -8.42
C ARG A 328 -9.03 -10.60 -8.45
N GLY A 329 -8.68 -11.29 -7.37
CA GLY A 329 -8.72 -12.75 -7.27
C GLY A 329 -10.15 -13.31 -7.28
N THR A 330 -11.07 -12.74 -6.50
CA THR A 330 -12.47 -13.23 -6.46
C THR A 330 -13.20 -12.91 -7.76
N LEU A 331 -12.98 -11.74 -8.37
CA LEU A 331 -13.61 -11.39 -9.65
C LEU A 331 -12.98 -12.13 -10.83
N ALA A 332 -11.67 -12.42 -10.81
CA ALA A 332 -11.03 -13.30 -11.78
C ALA A 332 -11.54 -14.74 -11.66
N LEU A 333 -11.73 -15.25 -10.43
CA LEU A 333 -12.34 -16.56 -10.19
C LEU A 333 -13.81 -16.61 -10.64
N ILE A 334 -14.59 -15.56 -10.39
CA ILE A 334 -15.96 -15.43 -10.91
C ILE A 334 -15.96 -15.39 -12.44
N LEU A 335 -15.02 -14.66 -13.05
CA LEU A 335 -14.90 -14.57 -14.50
C LEU A 335 -14.47 -15.90 -15.13
N ASP A 336 -13.45 -16.57 -14.59
CA ASP A 336 -13.02 -17.90 -15.03
C ASP A 336 -14.16 -18.92 -14.88
N PHE A 337 -14.91 -18.89 -13.77
CA PHE A 337 -16.07 -19.74 -13.56
C PHE A 337 -17.19 -19.48 -14.59
N LEU A 338 -17.53 -18.20 -14.86
CA LEU A 338 -18.54 -17.84 -15.85
C LEU A 338 -18.12 -18.24 -17.27
N LEU A 339 -16.82 -18.14 -17.60
CA LEU A 339 -16.26 -18.58 -18.88
C LEU A 339 -16.29 -20.10 -19.04
N ASP A 340 -15.93 -20.86 -18.00
CA ASP A 340 -15.98 -22.33 -18.00
C ASP A 340 -17.43 -22.85 -18.09
N LEU A 341 -18.37 -22.15 -17.43
CA LEU A 341 -19.80 -22.46 -17.49
C LEU A 341 -20.37 -22.21 -18.89
N LEU A 342 -20.02 -21.10 -19.54
CA LEU A 342 -20.36 -20.84 -20.95
C LEU A 342 -19.80 -21.92 -21.88
N GLN A 343 -18.52 -22.30 -21.71
CA GLN A 343 -17.89 -23.36 -22.52
C GLN A 343 -18.63 -24.69 -22.39
N SER A 344 -19.07 -25.02 -21.18
CA SER A 344 -19.78 -26.27 -20.90
C SER A 344 -21.21 -26.28 -21.46
N LEU A 345 -21.84 -25.12 -21.60
CA LEU A 345 -23.23 -24.97 -22.09
C LEU A 345 -23.31 -24.72 -23.60
N SER A 346 -22.23 -24.28 -24.25
CA SER A 346 -22.16 -24.01 -25.70
C SER A 346 -22.61 -25.20 -26.58
N PRO A 347 -22.25 -26.47 -26.29
CA PRO A 347 -22.68 -27.62 -27.07
C PRO A 347 -24.17 -27.97 -26.92
N LEU A 348 -24.81 -27.48 -25.84
CA LEU A 348 -26.20 -27.75 -25.49
C LEU A 348 -27.17 -26.70 -26.04
N ASN A 349 -26.68 -25.70 -26.77
CA ASN A 349 -27.47 -24.56 -27.27
C ASN A 349 -28.62 -24.97 -28.22
N HIS A 350 -28.55 -26.16 -28.83
CA HIS A 350 -29.64 -26.73 -29.65
C HIS A 350 -30.73 -27.45 -28.84
N VAL A 351 -30.48 -27.73 -27.55
CA VAL A 351 -31.34 -28.55 -26.67
C VAL A 351 -31.93 -27.74 -25.52
N LEU A 352 -31.19 -26.76 -25.00
CA LEU A 352 -31.69 -25.82 -24.00
C LEU A 352 -32.58 -24.79 -24.69
N GLN A 353 -33.88 -24.81 -24.41
CA GLN A 353 -34.77 -23.79 -24.92
C GLN A 353 -34.33 -22.44 -24.35
N THR A 354 -33.90 -21.57 -25.26
CA THR A 354 -33.60 -20.12 -25.19
C THR A 354 -33.54 -19.37 -23.84
N SER A 355 -34.40 -19.61 -22.85
CA SER A 355 -34.44 -18.82 -21.60
C SER A 355 -33.19 -18.94 -20.73
N THR A 356 -32.63 -20.15 -20.56
CA THR A 356 -31.51 -20.38 -19.63
C THR A 356 -30.19 -19.85 -20.18
N TYR A 357 -29.92 -20.05 -21.47
CA TYR A 357 -28.77 -19.46 -22.16
C TYR A 357 -28.87 -17.93 -22.20
N ASN A 358 -30.08 -17.39 -22.40
CA ASN A 358 -30.33 -15.95 -22.36
C ASN A 358 -30.14 -15.35 -20.96
N SER A 359 -30.53 -16.05 -19.90
CA SER A 359 -30.28 -15.61 -18.52
C SER A 359 -28.79 -15.58 -18.19
N LEU A 360 -28.02 -16.57 -18.67
CA LEU A 360 -26.57 -16.59 -18.49
C LEU A 360 -25.89 -15.44 -19.25
N LEU A 361 -26.30 -15.21 -20.51
CA LEU A 361 -25.83 -14.07 -21.31
C LEU A 361 -26.19 -12.73 -20.68
N ASN A 362 -27.39 -12.60 -20.10
CA ASN A 362 -27.80 -11.40 -19.38
C ASN A 362 -26.98 -11.19 -18.11
N LEU A 363 -26.74 -12.24 -17.31
CA LEU A 363 -25.89 -12.18 -16.12
C LEU A 363 -24.47 -11.72 -16.48
N MET A 364 -23.91 -12.27 -17.56
CA MET A 364 -22.60 -11.86 -18.06
C MET A 364 -22.61 -10.44 -18.61
N SER A 365 -23.63 -10.06 -19.37
CA SER A 365 -23.81 -8.69 -19.87
C SER A 365 -23.90 -7.68 -18.72
N THR A 366 -24.65 -8.00 -17.65
CA THR A 366 -24.70 -7.20 -16.43
C THR A 366 -23.35 -7.13 -15.74
N PHE A 367 -22.64 -8.25 -15.60
CA PHE A 367 -21.27 -8.26 -15.04
C PHE A 367 -20.31 -7.35 -15.84
N PHE A 368 -20.30 -7.45 -17.18
CA PHE A 368 -19.45 -6.64 -18.06
C PHE A 368 -19.86 -5.17 -18.12
N SER A 369 -21.15 -4.84 -18.05
CA SER A 369 -21.65 -3.46 -18.18
C SER A 369 -21.72 -2.68 -16.87
N THR A 370 -21.83 -3.38 -15.73
CA THR A 370 -22.00 -2.73 -14.42
C THR A 370 -20.84 -2.99 -13.45
N MET A 371 -20.30 -4.21 -13.41
CA MET A 371 -19.23 -4.55 -12.47
C MET A 371 -17.84 -4.31 -13.06
N LEU A 372 -17.58 -4.67 -14.32
CA LEU A 372 -16.28 -4.46 -14.95
C LEU A 372 -15.82 -2.98 -14.98
N PRO A 373 -16.68 -1.98 -15.24
CA PRO A 373 -16.28 -0.57 -15.22
C PRO A 373 -15.93 -0.01 -13.85
N SER A 374 -16.42 -0.63 -12.77
CA SER A 374 -16.02 -0.28 -11.39
C SER A 374 -14.70 -0.94 -10.97
N ILE A 375 -14.20 -1.88 -11.77
CA ILE A 375 -12.93 -2.61 -11.58
C ILE A 375 -11.82 -2.03 -12.48
N LEU A 376 -12.15 -1.52 -13.67
CA LEU A 376 -11.21 -0.88 -14.59
C LEU A 376 -10.95 0.59 -14.18
N LYS A 377 -9.68 1.00 -14.12
CA LYS A 377 -9.26 2.36 -13.73
C LYS A 377 -9.96 3.46 -14.58
N PRO A 378 -10.14 4.69 -14.05
CA PRO A 378 -10.74 5.82 -14.78
C PRO A 378 -9.99 6.17 -16.09
N THR A 379 -8.69 5.89 -16.16
CA THR A 379 -7.81 6.28 -17.28
C THR A 379 -7.99 5.48 -18.58
N ARG A 380 -8.92 4.52 -18.64
CA ARG A 380 -9.20 3.74 -19.86
C ARG A 380 -10.67 3.64 -20.25
N GLN A 381 -11.57 4.38 -19.59
CA GLN A 381 -12.99 4.39 -19.97
C GLN A 381 -13.21 4.97 -21.38
N ASP A 382 -12.34 5.85 -21.84
CA ASP A 382 -12.45 6.50 -23.16
C ASP A 382 -12.10 5.56 -24.34
N GLU A 383 -11.42 4.43 -24.08
CA GLU A 383 -11.10 3.42 -25.11
C GLU A 383 -12.18 2.33 -25.24
N ILE A 384 -13.13 2.28 -24.31
CA ILE A 384 -14.17 1.24 -24.25
C ILE A 384 -15.52 1.86 -24.61
N GLN A 385 -15.87 1.87 -25.90
CA GLN A 385 -17.26 2.11 -26.30
C GLN A 385 -18.09 0.84 -26.05
N ILE A 386 -18.61 0.67 -24.83
CA ILE A 386 -19.68 -0.30 -24.57
C ILE A 386 -20.96 0.25 -25.19
N THR A 387 -21.31 -0.19 -26.40
CA THR A 387 -22.63 0.08 -26.98
C THR A 387 -23.55 -1.11 -26.69
N PRO A 388 -24.64 -0.93 -25.91
CA PRO A 388 -25.63 -1.98 -25.72
C PRO A 388 -26.35 -2.20 -27.06
N SER A 389 -26.07 -3.33 -27.72
CA SER A 389 -26.79 -3.72 -28.93
C SER A 389 -27.97 -4.63 -28.56
N PRO A 390 -29.21 -4.32 -28.99
CA PRO A 390 -30.38 -5.15 -28.74
C PRO A 390 -30.42 -6.45 -29.57
N ASN A 391 -29.34 -6.77 -30.30
CA ASN A 391 -29.25 -7.91 -31.23
C ASN A 391 -28.21 -8.93 -30.75
N MET A 392 -28.61 -10.21 -30.62
CA MET A 392 -27.81 -11.30 -29.99
C MET A 392 -26.38 -11.46 -30.55
N ASN A 393 -26.17 -11.28 -31.85
CA ASN A 393 -24.85 -11.42 -32.46
C ASN A 393 -23.81 -10.38 -32.00
N ASN A 394 -24.26 -9.24 -31.45
CA ASN A 394 -23.34 -8.18 -31.00
C ASN A 394 -22.94 -8.32 -29.53
N ILE A 395 -23.73 -9.00 -28.69
CA ILE A 395 -23.38 -9.25 -27.28
C ILE A 395 -22.24 -10.27 -27.20
N GLU A 396 -22.30 -11.35 -27.99
CA GLU A 396 -21.22 -12.34 -28.07
C GLU A 396 -19.91 -11.69 -28.56
N ASN A 397 -19.97 -10.83 -29.58
CA ASN A 397 -18.80 -10.08 -30.06
C ASN A 397 -18.25 -9.10 -29.02
N SER A 398 -19.12 -8.44 -28.25
CA SER A 398 -18.70 -7.55 -27.16
C SER A 398 -18.01 -8.32 -26.01
N ILE A 399 -18.51 -9.51 -25.67
CA ILE A 399 -17.88 -10.39 -24.67
C ILE A 399 -16.52 -10.90 -25.18
N ILE A 400 -16.43 -11.29 -26.45
CA ILE A 400 -15.18 -11.74 -27.10
C ILE A 400 -14.12 -10.63 -27.13
N GLU A 401 -14.49 -9.39 -27.46
CA GLU A 401 -13.55 -8.25 -27.44
C GLU A 401 -13.07 -7.90 -26.01
N ASN A 402 -13.95 -7.98 -25.02
CA ASN A 402 -13.57 -7.77 -23.62
C ASN A 402 -12.68 -8.91 -23.06
N CYS A 403 -12.88 -10.15 -23.51
CA CYS A 403 -12.04 -11.29 -23.13
C CYS A 403 -10.65 -11.25 -23.79
N ARG A 404 -10.55 -10.73 -25.03
CA ARG A 404 -9.28 -10.47 -25.72
C ARG A 404 -8.35 -9.55 -24.93
N TYR A 405 -8.94 -8.61 -24.22
CA TYR A 405 -8.23 -7.61 -23.44
C TYR A 405 -7.65 -8.17 -22.13
N LEU A 406 -8.35 -9.11 -21.49
CA LEU A 406 -7.99 -9.67 -20.18
C LEU A 406 -7.08 -10.92 -20.29
N HIS A 407 -7.27 -11.75 -21.31
CA HIS A 407 -6.48 -12.98 -21.53
C HIS A 407 -6.25 -13.25 -23.04
N PRO A 408 -5.24 -12.62 -23.67
CA PRO A 408 -5.00 -12.74 -25.12
C PRO A 408 -4.71 -14.18 -25.58
N GLU A 409 -4.17 -15.02 -24.70
CA GLU A 409 -3.81 -16.43 -24.97
C GLU A 409 -5.04 -17.36 -25.16
N LYS A 410 -6.22 -17.00 -24.62
CA LYS A 410 -7.43 -17.86 -24.63
C LYS A 410 -8.40 -17.56 -25.79
N VAL A 411 -8.09 -16.58 -26.64
CA VAL A 411 -9.01 -16.00 -27.64
C VAL A 411 -9.18 -16.87 -28.89
N ASN A 412 -8.22 -17.75 -29.20
CA ASN A 412 -8.20 -18.47 -30.47
C ASN A 412 -9.32 -19.53 -30.62
N PHE A 413 -10.08 -19.83 -29.57
CA PHE A 413 -11.13 -20.86 -29.61
C PHE A 413 -12.57 -20.34 -29.80
N MET A 414 -12.90 -19.10 -29.38
CA MET A 414 -14.26 -18.54 -29.55
C MET A 414 -14.60 -18.20 -31.01
N LEU A 415 -13.60 -18.01 -31.88
CA LEU A 415 -13.82 -17.80 -33.32
C LEU A 415 -14.25 -19.08 -34.06
N VAL A 416 -14.06 -20.26 -33.45
CA VAL A 416 -14.43 -21.55 -34.06
C VAL A 416 -15.91 -21.86 -33.84
N THR A 417 -16.56 -21.29 -32.83
CA THR A 417 -17.98 -21.55 -32.53
C THR A 417 -18.94 -20.63 -33.29
N SER A 418 -18.52 -19.41 -33.66
CA SER A 418 -19.35 -18.50 -34.47
C SER A 418 -19.41 -18.88 -35.96
N SER A 419 -18.47 -19.70 -36.44
CA SER A 419 -18.49 -20.25 -37.80
C SER A 419 -19.41 -21.48 -37.94
N TYR A 420 -19.82 -22.11 -36.84
CA TYR A 420 -20.78 -23.22 -36.84
C TYR A 420 -22.25 -22.77 -36.84
N SER A 421 -22.56 -21.54 -36.37
CA SER A 421 -23.93 -21.00 -36.35
C SER A 421 -24.43 -20.54 -37.73
N GLY A 422 -23.56 -20.50 -38.75
CA GLY A 422 -23.89 -20.11 -40.13
C GLY A 422 -24.38 -21.22 -41.06
N LEU A 423 -24.33 -22.50 -40.66
CA LEU A 423 -24.78 -23.62 -41.50
C LEU A 423 -26.22 -24.02 -41.17
N HIS A 424 -27.17 -23.22 -41.64
CA HIS A 424 -28.52 -23.70 -41.88
C HIS A 424 -28.50 -24.66 -43.09
N GLY A 425 -28.57 -25.97 -42.82
CA GLY A 425 -28.90 -26.98 -43.82
C GLY A 425 -27.91 -28.12 -43.94
N ALA A 426 -28.01 -29.11 -43.06
CA ALA A 426 -27.63 -30.48 -43.37
C ALA A 426 -28.45 -31.45 -42.51
N HIS A 427 -29.39 -32.16 -43.14
CA HIS A 427 -29.99 -33.35 -42.57
C HIS A 427 -28.88 -34.39 -42.34
N ILE A 428 -28.62 -34.77 -41.08
CA ILE A 428 -27.99 -36.06 -40.79
C ILE A 428 -29.07 -36.96 -40.22
N VAL A 429 -29.55 -37.84 -41.09
CA VAL A 429 -30.33 -39.02 -40.75
C VAL A 429 -29.33 -40.11 -40.42
N GLU A 430 -29.23 -40.51 -39.15
CA GLU A 430 -28.75 -41.84 -38.78
C GLU A 430 -29.86 -42.58 -38.05
N ARG A 431 -30.32 -43.68 -38.68
CA ARG A 431 -31.20 -44.65 -38.05
C ARG A 431 -30.37 -45.51 -37.08
N PRO A 432 -30.81 -45.72 -35.84
CA PRO A 432 -30.37 -46.87 -35.06
C PRO A 432 -30.95 -48.14 -35.69
N GLN A 433 -30.10 -49.13 -35.93
CA GLN A 433 -30.55 -50.52 -35.98
C GLN A 433 -31.04 -50.87 -34.56
N ASP A 434 -32.19 -51.53 -34.47
CA ASP A 434 -32.95 -51.85 -33.25
C ASP A 434 -33.84 -50.74 -32.63
N GLY A 435 -34.91 -50.40 -33.33
CA GLY A 435 -36.26 -50.74 -32.85
C GLY A 435 -36.88 -50.08 -31.61
N GLY A 436 -36.27 -49.08 -30.94
CA GLY A 436 -36.86 -48.46 -29.74
C GLY A 436 -36.74 -46.95 -29.68
N LYS A 437 -37.82 -46.21 -29.98
CA LYS A 437 -37.92 -44.77 -29.62
C LYS A 437 -38.05 -44.65 -28.09
N ARG A 438 -37.02 -44.15 -27.40
CA ARG A 438 -37.22 -43.50 -26.09
C ARG A 438 -37.38 -42.00 -26.30
N LEU A 439 -38.62 -41.54 -26.19
CA LEU A 439 -38.90 -40.14 -25.91
C LEU A 439 -38.37 -39.84 -24.50
N MET A 440 -37.38 -38.95 -24.36
CA MET A 440 -37.16 -38.29 -23.08
C MET A 440 -38.38 -37.39 -22.83
N SER A 441 -39.06 -37.62 -21.71
CA SER A 441 -40.26 -36.87 -21.36
C SER A 441 -39.93 -35.39 -21.10
N SER A 442 -40.81 -34.49 -21.53
CA SER A 442 -40.73 -33.05 -21.29
C SER A 442 -40.63 -32.67 -19.80
N SER A 443 -40.94 -33.59 -18.89
CA SER A 443 -40.74 -33.44 -17.45
C SER A 443 -39.26 -33.46 -17.01
N PHE A 444 -38.36 -34.06 -17.79
CA PHE A 444 -36.93 -34.14 -17.43
C PHE A 444 -36.18 -32.83 -17.76
N CYS A 445 -36.52 -32.17 -18.88
CA CYS A 445 -35.99 -30.85 -19.23
C CYS A 445 -36.43 -29.77 -18.24
N THR A 446 -37.72 -29.72 -17.89
CA THR A 446 -38.27 -28.70 -16.99
C THR A 446 -37.75 -28.81 -15.56
N THR A 447 -37.47 -30.03 -15.07
CA THR A 447 -36.90 -30.21 -13.72
C THR A 447 -35.43 -29.81 -13.67
N THR A 448 -34.67 -30.06 -14.74
CA THR A 448 -33.24 -29.71 -14.83
C THR A 448 -33.05 -28.21 -15.06
N GLU A 449 -33.85 -27.58 -15.92
CA GLU A 449 -33.84 -26.13 -16.13
C GLU A 449 -34.25 -25.37 -14.86
N LYS A 450 -35.28 -25.85 -14.15
CA LYS A 450 -35.70 -25.24 -12.88
C LYS A 450 -34.61 -25.37 -11.81
N ALA A 451 -33.98 -26.54 -11.68
CA ALA A 451 -32.88 -26.74 -10.74
C ALA A 451 -31.65 -25.88 -11.10
N LEU A 452 -31.37 -25.70 -12.40
CA LEU A 452 -30.27 -24.84 -12.85
C LEU A 452 -30.56 -23.35 -12.59
N MET A 453 -31.80 -22.90 -12.79
CA MET A 453 -32.22 -21.52 -12.49
C MET A 453 -32.20 -21.24 -10.98
N GLU A 454 -32.72 -22.17 -10.16
CA GLU A 454 -32.63 -22.07 -8.69
C GLU A 454 -31.19 -22.09 -8.19
N TRP A 455 -30.28 -22.77 -8.90
CA TRP A 455 -28.84 -22.78 -8.61
C TRP A 455 -28.15 -21.48 -9.04
N LEU A 456 -28.48 -20.94 -10.21
CA LEU A 456 -27.96 -19.65 -10.70
C LEU A 456 -28.39 -18.49 -9.80
N GLU A 457 -29.65 -18.47 -9.34
CA GLU A 457 -30.15 -17.48 -8.38
C GLU A 457 -29.41 -17.57 -7.03
N GLN A 458 -29.01 -18.77 -6.60
CA GLN A 458 -28.22 -18.96 -5.37
C GLN A 458 -26.77 -18.48 -5.53
N ILE A 459 -26.17 -18.69 -6.71
CA ILE A 459 -24.83 -18.17 -7.02
C ILE A 459 -24.86 -16.64 -7.06
N GLU A 460 -25.84 -16.04 -7.73
CA GLU A 460 -26.05 -14.59 -7.75
C GLU A 460 -26.18 -14.05 -6.32
N ALA A 461 -27.02 -14.68 -5.49
CA ALA A 461 -27.20 -14.28 -4.10
C ALA A 461 -25.90 -14.40 -3.26
N GLU A 462 -25.10 -15.45 -3.45
CA GLU A 462 -23.83 -15.65 -2.73
C GLU A 462 -22.73 -14.69 -3.19
N VAL A 463 -22.69 -14.34 -4.49
CA VAL A 463 -21.83 -13.30 -5.04
C VAL A 463 -22.19 -11.94 -4.44
N TYR A 464 -23.48 -11.59 -4.41
CA TYR A 464 -23.96 -10.38 -3.74
C TYR A 464 -23.65 -10.38 -2.23
N ARG A 465 -23.79 -11.52 -1.55
CA ARG A 465 -23.47 -11.67 -0.12
C ARG A 465 -21.99 -11.38 0.17
N LYS A 466 -21.08 -11.93 -0.63
CA LYS A 466 -19.63 -11.77 -0.45
C LYS A 466 -19.13 -10.38 -0.85
N LEU A 467 -19.78 -9.74 -1.82
CA LEU A 467 -19.43 -8.39 -2.27
C LEU A 467 -19.99 -7.27 -1.37
N TYR A 468 -21.20 -7.44 -0.82
CA TYR A 468 -21.92 -6.38 -0.10
C TYR A 468 -22.19 -6.66 1.39
N GLY A 469 -21.79 -7.81 1.93
CA GLY A 469 -21.78 -8.08 3.38
C GLY A 469 -23.15 -8.31 4.04
N TYR A 470 -24.21 -8.56 3.28
CA TYR A 470 -25.55 -8.79 3.86
C TYR A 470 -25.69 -10.20 4.49
N GLY A 471 -25.73 -10.27 5.82
CA GLY A 471 -26.06 -11.51 6.56
C GLY A 471 -27.56 -11.74 6.64
N GLY A 472 -28.09 -12.82 6.04
CA GLY A 472 -29.51 -13.12 6.24
C GLY A 472 -30.17 -14.33 5.55
N LEU A 473 -29.54 -15.04 4.62
CA LEU A 473 -30.20 -16.20 3.96
C LEU A 473 -29.48 -17.52 4.29
N LYS A 474 -30.22 -18.45 4.90
CA LYS A 474 -29.82 -19.84 5.11
C LYS A 474 -30.00 -20.61 3.79
N VAL A 475 -28.90 -20.96 3.15
CA VAL A 475 -28.89 -21.90 2.02
C VAL A 475 -29.17 -23.29 2.59
N ARG A 476 -30.19 -23.99 2.06
CA ARG A 476 -30.43 -25.41 2.34
C ARG A 476 -29.38 -26.22 1.59
N GLU A 477 -28.61 -27.06 2.29
CA GLU A 477 -27.80 -28.08 1.64
C GLU A 477 -28.71 -29.02 0.84
N LEU A 478 -28.55 -29.03 -0.48
CA LEU A 478 -29.06 -30.09 -1.35
C LEU A 478 -27.85 -30.95 -1.73
N GLY A 479 -27.88 -32.20 -1.27
CA GLY A 479 -26.77 -33.14 -1.40
C GLY A 479 -26.56 -33.68 -2.81
N LYS A 480 -25.27 -33.88 -3.10
CA LYS A 480 -24.59 -34.55 -4.22
C LYS A 480 -24.91 -34.12 -5.64
#